data_AF-A0A496A2M3-F1
#
_entry.id   AF-A0A496A2M3-F1
#
_cell.length_a   1.000
_cell.length_b   1.000
_cell.length_c   1.000
_cell.angle_alpha   90.00
_cell.angle_beta   90.00
_cell.angle_gamma   90.00
#
_symmetry.space_group_name_H-M   'P 1'
#
loop_
_entity.id
_entity.type
_entity.pdbx_description
1 polymer ?
#
loop_
_entity_poly.entity_id
_entity_poly.type
_entity_poly.pdbx_seq_one_letter_code
_entity_poly.pdbx_strand_id
1 'polypeptide(L)'
;MKSIFHDGKTLARLSLFATLGLTIFWSAFTYLSAHGHEIGSAHTSLCEHIEFDPETPIRNKKYTGLQNAQALMNALDVDYNKRLVKTYVNVSGKFTGTKIVTYSSDLTLSEIDARYPRAEWLQLLLDKGITIDDSLEYASLLSKRYTLALLEDNPGLQQMEFQGIPPTDNWKIYKAAYINKVVNDHTKIQEVAEQVERGKKAVERAKARIEQSKEHTKLAIERSKEAVERANAQLERGTEQLEHAKVQIEQSQKNAKPIIKRNKEAVERAKAQIQHSKAQIERAMTQLERSVARLERAKQELGSQQLVHIKNQIEGIQGTLVPPKKPMPPQEPIPPQGTLVPPKKPAPPQEPTPPQGSN
;
A
#
# COMPACT_ATOMS: atom_id res chain seq x y z
N MET A 1 12.40 18.41 7.79
CA MET A 1 11.36 17.37 7.95
C MET A 1 10.14 17.73 7.11
N LYS A 2 10.20 17.48 5.80
CA LYS A 2 9.09 17.68 4.86
C LYS A 2 8.54 16.30 4.47
N SER A 3 7.25 16.12 4.71
CA SER A 3 6.30 15.20 4.06
C SER A 3 6.77 13.77 3.72
N ILE A 4 6.44 12.80 4.60
CA ILE A 4 6.47 11.36 4.29
C ILE A 4 5.05 10.78 4.11
N PHE A 5 3.99 11.58 4.29
CA PHE A 5 2.60 11.11 4.11
C PHE A 5 2.00 11.62 2.79
N HIS A 6 2.45 11.03 1.68
CA HIS A 6 1.79 11.12 0.38
C HIS A 6 1.54 9.71 -0.16
N ASP A 7 0.58 9.01 0.44
CA ASP A 7 0.00 7.85 -0.22
C ASP A 7 -1.54 7.94 -0.21
N GLY A 8 -2.06 8.96 -0.90
CA GLY A 8 -3.50 9.11 -1.18
C GLY A 8 -4.05 8.06 -2.16
N LYS A 9 -3.22 7.15 -2.68
CA LYS A 9 -3.63 6.14 -3.67
C LYS A 9 -4.34 4.93 -3.06
N THR A 10 -4.16 4.66 -1.77
CA THR A 10 -4.81 3.52 -1.09
C THR A 10 -6.26 3.83 -0.70
N LEU A 11 -6.58 5.07 -0.30
CA LEU A 11 -7.95 5.52 -0.02
C LEU A 11 -8.83 5.60 -1.28
N ALA A 12 -8.26 5.96 -2.43
CA ALA A 12 -9.01 6.02 -3.70
C ALA A 12 -9.48 4.64 -4.19
N ARG A 13 -8.81 3.55 -3.81
CA ARG A 13 -9.17 2.18 -4.25
C ARG A 13 -10.34 1.59 -3.48
N LEU A 14 -10.57 1.99 -2.22
CA LEU A 14 -11.72 1.54 -1.43
C LEU A 14 -13.05 2.14 -1.93
N SER A 15 -13.04 3.39 -2.43
CA SER A 15 -14.22 4.04 -3.03
C SER A 15 -14.72 3.33 -4.29
N LEU A 16 -13.81 2.73 -5.05
CA LEU A 16 -14.12 2.07 -6.32
C LEU A 16 -14.89 0.75 -6.13
N PHE A 17 -14.71 0.06 -5.01
CA PHE A 17 -15.45 -1.18 -4.72
C PHE A 17 -16.86 -0.92 -4.17
N ALA A 18 -17.05 0.18 -3.42
CA ALA A 18 -18.39 0.58 -2.97
C ALA A 18 -19.27 1.05 -4.15
N THR A 19 -18.68 1.77 -5.12
CA THR A 19 -19.38 2.22 -6.32
C THR A 19 -19.73 1.07 -7.28
N LEU A 20 -18.86 0.07 -7.46
CA LEU A 20 -19.18 -1.12 -8.27
C LEU A 20 -20.26 -2.02 -7.64
N GLY A 21 -20.28 -2.15 -6.30
CA GLY A 21 -21.33 -2.91 -5.62
C GLY A 21 -22.71 -2.26 -5.78
N LEU A 22 -22.77 -0.92 -5.71
CA LEU A 22 -24.01 -0.18 -5.87
C LEU A 22 -24.53 -0.21 -7.32
N THR A 23 -23.66 -0.14 -8.32
CA THR A 23 -24.08 -0.17 -9.74
C THR A 23 -24.57 -1.54 -10.17
N ILE A 24 -24.02 -2.64 -9.65
CA ILE A 24 -24.55 -3.98 -9.94
C ILE A 24 -25.93 -4.16 -9.29
N PHE A 25 -26.10 -3.71 -8.04
CA PHE A 25 -27.38 -3.78 -7.34
C PHE A 25 -28.44 -2.88 -7.98
N TRP A 26 -28.07 -1.65 -8.38
CA TRP A 26 -28.96 -0.78 -9.17
C TRP A 26 -29.23 -1.34 -10.56
N SER A 27 -28.28 -1.96 -11.26
CA SER A 27 -28.53 -2.54 -12.58
C SER A 27 -29.46 -3.76 -12.53
N ALA A 28 -29.36 -4.59 -11.49
CA ALA A 28 -30.29 -5.70 -11.30
C ALA A 28 -31.68 -5.21 -10.85
N PHE A 29 -31.73 -4.17 -10.00
CA PHE A 29 -32.98 -3.54 -9.58
C PHE A 29 -33.66 -2.76 -10.71
N THR A 30 -32.90 -2.06 -11.56
CA THR A 30 -33.42 -1.42 -12.77
C THR A 30 -33.71 -2.44 -13.86
N TYR A 31 -33.05 -3.59 -13.94
CA TYR A 31 -33.44 -4.67 -14.85
C TYR A 31 -34.78 -5.31 -14.43
N LEU A 32 -35.00 -5.54 -13.13
CA LEU A 32 -36.30 -5.97 -12.61
C LEU A 32 -37.38 -4.88 -12.76
N SER A 33 -37.02 -3.60 -12.59
CA SER A 33 -37.97 -2.49 -12.74
C SER A 33 -38.25 -2.14 -14.21
N ALA A 34 -37.29 -2.30 -15.12
CA ALA A 34 -37.44 -2.03 -16.56
C ALA A 34 -38.18 -3.16 -17.29
N HIS A 35 -38.26 -4.37 -16.74
CA HIS A 35 -39.22 -5.39 -17.20
C HIS A 35 -40.60 -5.25 -16.54
N GLY A 36 -40.76 -4.35 -15.57
CA GLY A 36 -42.05 -3.81 -15.14
C GLY A 36 -42.49 -2.54 -15.88
N HIS A 37 -41.62 -1.92 -16.68
CA HIS A 37 -41.87 -0.62 -17.31
C HIS A 37 -42.10 -0.74 -18.83
N GLU A 38 -43.39 -0.82 -19.17
CA GLU A 38 -44.04 -0.01 -20.20
C GLU A 38 -43.18 0.41 -21.41
N ILE A 39 -43.19 -0.41 -22.45
CA ILE A 39 -43.13 0.12 -23.83
C ILE A 39 -44.54 0.01 -24.40
N GLY A 40 -45.31 1.09 -24.23
CA GLY A 40 -46.32 1.54 -25.19
C GLY A 40 -47.45 0.61 -25.63
N SER A 41 -47.84 -0.41 -24.86
CA SER A 41 -49.05 -1.20 -25.12
C SER A 41 -50.13 -0.85 -24.09
N ALA A 42 -51.34 -0.56 -24.56
CA ALA A 42 -52.48 -0.16 -23.73
C ALA A 42 -52.65 -1.09 -22.51
N HIS A 43 -52.63 -0.51 -21.30
CA HIS A 43 -52.55 -1.23 -20.03
C HIS A 43 -53.66 -2.29 -19.86
N THR A 44 -53.31 -3.55 -20.09
CA THR A 44 -54.08 -4.70 -19.66
C THR A 44 -53.37 -5.31 -18.46
N SER A 45 -54.02 -5.27 -17.29
CA SER A 45 -53.50 -5.87 -16.06
C SER A 45 -54.27 -7.16 -15.78
N LEU A 46 -53.59 -8.29 -15.89
CA LEU A 46 -54.12 -9.53 -15.34
C LEU A 46 -53.84 -9.56 -13.83
N CYS A 47 -54.89 -9.64 -13.04
CA CYS A 47 -54.78 -9.93 -11.61
C CYS A 47 -55.36 -11.32 -11.36
N GLU A 48 -54.48 -12.31 -11.22
CA GLU A 48 -54.87 -13.62 -10.72
C GLU A 48 -54.86 -13.56 -9.19
N HIS A 49 -56.03 -13.64 -8.56
CA HIS A 49 -56.14 -13.68 -7.11
C HIS A 49 -56.52 -15.10 -6.68
N ILE A 50 -55.53 -15.84 -6.20
CA ILE A 50 -55.79 -17.13 -5.54
C ILE A 50 -55.96 -16.83 -4.05
N GLU A 51 -57.17 -17.02 -3.54
CA GLU A 51 -57.42 -16.88 -2.11
C GLU A 51 -57.12 -18.22 -1.44
N PHE A 52 -55.99 -18.24 -0.73
CA PHE A 52 -55.62 -19.35 0.12
C PHE A 52 -56.13 -19.10 1.55
N ASP A 53 -56.56 -20.17 2.22
CA ASP A 53 -56.88 -20.13 3.64
C ASP A 53 -55.68 -19.58 4.44
N PRO A 54 -55.80 -18.39 5.07
CA PRO A 54 -54.70 -17.79 5.83
C PRO A 54 -54.35 -18.60 7.09
N GLU A 55 -55.26 -19.45 7.58
CA GLU A 55 -55.02 -20.30 8.75
C GLU A 55 -54.15 -21.51 8.43
N THR A 56 -53.97 -21.84 7.15
CA THR A 56 -53.13 -22.95 6.71
C THR A 56 -51.71 -22.46 6.40
N PRO A 57 -50.70 -22.72 7.26
CA PRO A 57 -49.35 -22.20 7.08
C PRO A 57 -48.72 -22.70 5.78
N ILE A 58 -48.12 -21.77 5.04
CA ILE A 58 -47.42 -22.08 3.79
C ILE A 58 -46.16 -22.89 4.12
N ARG A 59 -46.23 -24.20 3.91
CA ARG A 59 -45.05 -25.07 3.93
C ARG A 59 -44.44 -25.09 2.54
N ASN A 60 -43.37 -24.32 2.35
CA ASN A 60 -42.50 -24.40 1.17
C ASN A 60 -41.70 -25.70 1.21
N LYS A 61 -42.37 -26.83 0.96
CA LYS A 61 -41.71 -28.12 0.86
C LYS A 61 -41.16 -28.25 -0.55
N LYS A 62 -39.84 -28.34 -0.67
CA LYS A 62 -39.19 -28.70 -1.92
C LYS A 62 -39.58 -30.14 -2.27
N TYR A 63 -40.20 -30.32 -3.43
CA TYR A 63 -40.47 -31.60 -4.05
C TYR A 63 -39.24 -32.07 -4.83
N THR A 64 -38.76 -33.26 -4.51
CA THR A 64 -37.59 -33.89 -5.17
C THR A 64 -37.95 -35.26 -5.77
N GLY A 65 -39.25 -35.55 -5.88
CA GLY A 65 -39.76 -36.81 -6.41
C GLY A 65 -39.76 -36.85 -7.95
N LEU A 66 -40.39 -37.89 -8.49
CA LEU A 66 -40.53 -38.05 -9.94
C LEU A 66 -41.35 -36.89 -10.55
N GLN A 67 -40.84 -36.30 -11.63
CA GLN A 67 -41.50 -35.24 -12.39
C GLN A 67 -42.49 -35.85 -13.39
N ASN A 68 -43.58 -36.43 -12.88
CA ASN A 68 -44.73 -36.85 -13.66
C ASN A 68 -46.03 -36.42 -12.97
N ALA A 69 -47.10 -36.27 -13.75
CA ALA A 69 -48.36 -35.72 -13.25
C ALA A 69 -48.91 -36.48 -12.03
N GLN A 70 -48.92 -37.82 -12.08
CA GLN A 70 -49.46 -38.64 -10.99
C GLN A 70 -48.65 -38.48 -9.70
N ALA A 71 -47.32 -38.46 -9.78
CA ALA A 71 -46.46 -38.32 -8.63
C ALA A 71 -46.59 -36.93 -7.98
N LEU A 72 -46.66 -35.87 -8.80
CA LEU A 72 -46.91 -34.50 -8.33
C LEU A 72 -48.28 -34.38 -7.65
N MET A 73 -49.35 -34.89 -8.27
CA MET A 73 -50.69 -34.90 -7.69
C MET A 73 -50.69 -35.64 -6.35
N ASN A 74 -50.16 -36.85 -6.29
CA ASN A 74 -50.09 -37.64 -5.06
C ASN A 74 -49.34 -36.90 -3.93
N ALA A 75 -48.29 -36.15 -4.27
CA ALA A 75 -47.46 -35.45 -3.30
C ALA A 75 -48.01 -34.09 -2.86
N LEU A 76 -48.67 -33.35 -3.76
CA LEU A 76 -48.97 -31.92 -3.60
C LEU A 76 -50.47 -31.61 -3.57
N ASP A 77 -51.35 -32.46 -4.10
CA ASP A 77 -52.80 -32.16 -4.17
C ASP A 77 -53.45 -32.02 -2.79
N VAL A 78 -52.99 -32.79 -1.79
CA VAL A 78 -53.54 -32.68 -0.43
C VAL A 78 -53.34 -31.27 0.13
N ASP A 79 -52.15 -30.70 -0.08
CA ASP A 79 -51.83 -29.34 0.37
C ASP A 79 -52.54 -28.28 -0.49
N TYR A 80 -52.58 -28.48 -1.81
CA TYR A 80 -53.30 -27.61 -2.73
C TYR A 80 -54.80 -27.54 -2.43
N ASN A 81 -55.48 -28.69 -2.38
CA ASN A 81 -56.92 -28.78 -2.13
C ASN A 81 -57.30 -28.26 -0.75
N LYS A 82 -56.47 -28.49 0.26
CA LYS A 82 -56.73 -27.99 1.61
C LYS A 82 -56.70 -26.45 1.67
N ARG A 83 -55.78 -25.83 0.93
CA ARG A 83 -55.58 -24.38 0.95
C ARG A 83 -56.52 -23.63 0.03
N LEU A 84 -57.02 -24.27 -1.01
CA LEU A 84 -57.85 -23.63 -2.02
C LEU A 84 -59.25 -23.34 -1.45
N VAL A 85 -59.45 -22.13 -0.95
CA VAL A 85 -60.76 -21.67 -0.45
C VAL A 85 -61.60 -21.19 -1.61
N LYS A 86 -61.06 -20.24 -2.37
CA LYS A 86 -61.69 -19.67 -3.55
C LYS A 86 -60.62 -19.27 -4.56
N THR A 87 -60.88 -19.55 -5.84
CA THR A 87 -60.07 -18.97 -6.91
C THR A 87 -60.94 -17.98 -7.66
N TYR A 88 -60.47 -16.74 -7.73
CA TYR A 88 -61.13 -15.68 -8.48
C TYR A 88 -60.11 -15.11 -9.45
N VAL A 89 -60.40 -15.23 -10.74
CA VAL A 89 -59.56 -14.62 -11.77
C VAL A 89 -60.24 -13.36 -12.26
N ASN A 90 -59.50 -12.25 -12.24
CA ASN A 90 -59.95 -10.98 -12.77
C ASN A 90 -58.98 -10.46 -13.82
N VAL A 91 -59.49 -10.30 -15.02
CA VAL A 91 -58.82 -9.57 -16.09
C VAL A 91 -59.40 -8.18 -16.14
N SER A 92 -58.59 -7.16 -15.82
CA SER A 92 -58.99 -5.77 -15.96
C SER A 92 -58.05 -5.03 -16.91
N GLY A 93 -58.59 -4.29 -17.86
CA GLY A 93 -57.75 -3.64 -18.86
C GLY A 93 -58.46 -2.52 -19.60
N LYS A 94 -57.64 -1.61 -20.14
CA LYS A 94 -58.09 -0.59 -21.09
C LYS A 94 -57.93 -1.14 -22.51
N PHE A 95 -59.01 -1.65 -23.08
CA PHE A 95 -58.96 -2.34 -24.38
C PHE A 95 -59.29 -1.43 -25.57
N THR A 96 -60.17 -0.44 -25.37
CA THR A 96 -60.54 0.56 -26.39
C THR A 96 -60.95 1.88 -25.71
N GLY A 97 -59.96 2.72 -25.34
CA GLY A 97 -60.19 4.05 -24.73
C GLY A 97 -59.99 4.10 -23.21
N THR A 98 -60.66 5.06 -22.53
CA THR A 98 -60.47 5.32 -21.10
C THR A 98 -61.22 4.36 -20.17
N LYS A 99 -62.18 3.59 -20.69
CA LYS A 99 -63.01 2.68 -19.89
C LYS A 99 -62.25 1.40 -19.57
N ILE A 100 -62.12 1.10 -18.28
CA ILE A 100 -61.63 -0.17 -17.78
C ILE A 100 -62.76 -1.18 -17.91
N VAL A 101 -62.53 -2.27 -18.62
CA VAL A 101 -63.45 -3.42 -18.63
C VAL A 101 -62.87 -4.48 -17.71
N THR A 102 -63.72 -5.00 -16.82
CA THR A 102 -63.38 -6.01 -15.83
C THR A 102 -64.12 -7.29 -16.18
N TYR A 103 -63.37 -8.36 -16.40
CA TYR A 103 -63.91 -9.70 -16.60
C TYR A 103 -63.55 -10.53 -15.38
N SER A 104 -64.54 -11.22 -14.82
CA SER A 104 -64.34 -12.09 -13.68
C SER A 104 -65.16 -13.36 -13.81
N SER A 105 -64.63 -14.46 -13.29
CA SER A 105 -65.37 -15.72 -13.21
C SER A 105 -65.18 -16.37 -11.84
N ASP A 106 -66.27 -16.89 -11.29
CA ASP A 106 -66.33 -17.64 -10.03
C ASP A 106 -66.40 -19.15 -10.34
N LEU A 107 -65.42 -19.67 -11.07
CA LEU A 107 -65.38 -21.09 -11.44
C LEU A 107 -65.01 -21.95 -10.23
N THR A 108 -65.78 -23.00 -10.01
CA THR A 108 -65.49 -24.03 -9.02
C THR A 108 -64.32 -24.91 -9.47
N LEU A 109 -63.63 -25.53 -8.52
CA LEU A 109 -62.55 -26.46 -8.82
C LEU A 109 -63.02 -27.65 -9.68
N SER A 110 -64.24 -28.15 -9.46
CA SER A 110 -64.85 -29.19 -10.28
C SER A 110 -65.09 -28.77 -11.72
N GLU A 111 -65.53 -27.52 -11.97
CA GLU A 111 -65.71 -27.01 -13.33
C GLU A 111 -64.37 -26.87 -14.06
N ILE A 112 -63.33 -26.41 -13.36
CA ILE A 112 -61.98 -26.34 -13.93
C ILE A 112 -61.42 -27.72 -14.20
N ASP A 113 -61.56 -28.67 -13.28
CA ASP A 113 -61.05 -30.03 -13.46
C ASP A 113 -61.80 -30.77 -14.58
N ALA A 114 -63.07 -30.44 -14.85
CA ALA A 114 -63.82 -30.98 -15.99
C ALA A 114 -63.33 -30.45 -17.34
N ARG A 115 -62.94 -29.16 -17.43
CA ARG A 115 -62.44 -28.53 -18.67
C ARG A 115 -60.95 -28.78 -18.90
N TYR A 116 -60.17 -28.77 -17.82
CA TYR A 116 -58.71 -28.86 -17.80
C TYR A 116 -58.28 -29.84 -16.69
N PRO A 117 -58.43 -31.16 -16.91
CA PRO A 117 -58.04 -32.15 -15.93
C PRO A 117 -56.60 -31.94 -15.45
N ARG A 118 -56.38 -32.00 -14.12
CA ARG A 118 -55.06 -31.74 -13.51
C ARG A 118 -53.96 -32.58 -14.11
N ALA A 119 -54.21 -33.88 -14.24
CA ALA A 119 -53.23 -34.82 -14.74
C ALA A 119 -52.76 -34.44 -16.15
N GLU A 120 -53.69 -34.11 -17.05
CA GLU A 120 -53.39 -33.70 -18.42
C GLU A 120 -52.67 -32.35 -18.46
N TRP A 121 -53.11 -31.38 -17.66
CA TRP A 121 -52.48 -30.07 -17.59
C TRP A 121 -51.03 -30.16 -17.10
N LEU A 122 -50.81 -30.88 -16.00
CA LEU A 122 -49.47 -31.09 -15.44
C LEU A 122 -48.59 -31.82 -16.44
N GLN A 123 -49.08 -32.90 -17.06
CA GLN A 123 -48.32 -33.64 -18.05
C GLN A 123 -47.92 -32.75 -19.24
N LEU A 124 -48.83 -31.90 -19.72
CA LEU A 124 -48.55 -30.96 -20.80
C LEU A 124 -47.44 -29.95 -20.45
N LEU A 125 -47.41 -29.44 -19.21
CA LEU A 125 -46.37 -28.54 -18.75
C LEU A 125 -45.02 -29.25 -18.62
N LEU A 126 -45.02 -30.47 -18.07
CA LEU A 126 -43.84 -31.32 -17.95
C LEU A 126 -43.25 -31.69 -19.32
N ASP A 127 -44.10 -32.03 -20.31
CA ASP A 127 -43.70 -32.34 -21.69
C ASP A 127 -43.05 -31.13 -22.37
N LYS A 128 -43.36 -29.91 -21.90
CA LYS A 128 -42.74 -28.66 -22.34
C LYS A 128 -41.50 -28.27 -21.53
N GLY A 129 -41.04 -29.14 -20.64
CA GLY A 129 -39.80 -28.98 -19.88
C GLY A 129 -39.93 -28.15 -18.60
N ILE A 130 -41.15 -27.82 -18.15
CA ILE A 130 -41.33 -27.22 -16.82
C ILE A 130 -41.00 -28.26 -15.76
N THR A 131 -40.23 -27.87 -14.75
CA THR A 131 -40.02 -28.64 -13.52
C THR A 131 -40.82 -28.02 -12.39
N ILE A 132 -41.45 -28.83 -11.55
CA ILE A 132 -42.20 -28.34 -10.40
C ILE A 132 -41.48 -28.78 -9.13
N ASP A 133 -40.84 -27.80 -8.49
CA ASP A 133 -39.92 -27.99 -7.38
C ASP A 133 -40.56 -27.73 -6.03
N ASP A 134 -41.71 -27.07 -5.95
CA ASP A 134 -42.41 -26.84 -4.68
C ASP A 134 -43.93 -26.67 -4.81
N SER A 135 -44.62 -26.63 -3.67
CA SER A 135 -46.08 -26.54 -3.62
C SER A 135 -46.65 -25.18 -4.04
N LEU A 136 -45.88 -24.09 -3.94
CA LEU A 136 -46.30 -22.77 -4.39
C LEU A 136 -46.27 -22.71 -5.92
N GLU A 137 -45.21 -23.22 -6.52
CA GLU A 137 -45.08 -23.35 -7.97
C GLU A 137 -46.18 -24.25 -8.55
N TYR A 138 -46.41 -25.40 -7.91
CA TYR A 138 -47.52 -26.29 -8.26
C TYR A 138 -48.87 -25.55 -8.25
N ALA A 139 -49.17 -24.83 -7.16
CA ALA A 139 -50.41 -24.08 -7.04
C ALA A 139 -50.53 -22.95 -8.08
N SER A 140 -49.42 -22.24 -8.35
CA SER A 140 -49.35 -21.15 -9.34
C SER A 140 -49.55 -21.67 -10.76
N LEU A 141 -49.01 -22.83 -11.11
CA LEU A 141 -49.20 -23.43 -12.43
C LEU A 141 -50.60 -24.01 -12.59
N LEU A 142 -51.19 -24.57 -11.52
CA LEU A 142 -52.58 -25.03 -11.54
C LEU A 142 -53.58 -23.87 -11.65
N SER A 143 -53.27 -22.69 -11.09
CA SER A 143 -54.16 -21.52 -11.20
C SER A 143 -54.28 -21.00 -12.62
N LYS A 144 -53.27 -21.22 -13.47
CA LYS A 144 -53.31 -20.83 -14.90
C LYS A 144 -54.46 -21.48 -15.67
N ARG A 145 -54.98 -22.62 -15.19
CA ARG A 145 -56.18 -23.26 -15.75
C ARG A 145 -57.43 -22.40 -15.57
N TYR A 146 -57.55 -21.69 -14.45
CA TYR A 146 -58.67 -20.77 -14.20
C TYR A 146 -58.61 -19.57 -15.16
N THR A 147 -57.41 -19.03 -15.36
CA THR A 147 -57.19 -17.96 -16.35
C THR A 147 -57.54 -18.43 -17.75
N LEU A 148 -57.12 -19.64 -18.13
CA LEU A 148 -57.45 -20.21 -19.42
C LEU A 148 -58.96 -20.44 -19.59
N ALA A 149 -59.66 -20.93 -18.56
CA ALA A 149 -61.12 -21.09 -18.59
C ALA A 149 -61.86 -19.74 -18.70
N LEU A 150 -61.37 -18.70 -17.99
CA LEU A 150 -61.90 -17.34 -18.14
C LEU A 150 -61.72 -16.83 -19.58
N LEU A 151 -60.57 -17.08 -20.21
CA LEU A 151 -60.31 -16.69 -21.60
C LEU A 151 -61.20 -17.48 -22.58
N GLU A 152 -61.50 -18.74 -22.30
CA GLU A 152 -62.41 -19.58 -23.08
C GLU A 152 -63.84 -19.03 -23.06
N ASP A 153 -64.34 -18.65 -21.88
CA ASP A 153 -65.69 -18.11 -21.68
C ASP A 153 -65.87 -16.69 -22.26
N ASN A 154 -64.77 -16.00 -22.58
CA ASN A 154 -64.76 -14.60 -22.99
C ASN A 154 -64.01 -14.43 -24.32
N PRO A 155 -64.60 -14.80 -25.48
CA PRO A 155 -63.95 -14.68 -26.79
C PRO A 155 -63.52 -13.25 -27.14
N GLY A 156 -64.18 -12.23 -26.55
CA GLY A 156 -63.74 -10.84 -26.68
C GLY A 156 -62.31 -10.59 -26.17
N LEU A 157 -61.87 -11.33 -25.13
CA LEU A 157 -60.49 -11.26 -24.63
C LEU A 157 -59.48 -11.94 -25.57
N GLN A 158 -59.94 -12.88 -26.41
CA GLN A 158 -59.10 -13.57 -27.40
C GLN A 158 -58.81 -12.68 -28.62
N GLN A 159 -59.69 -11.71 -28.90
CA GLN A 159 -59.51 -10.68 -29.92
C GLN A 159 -58.64 -9.52 -29.45
N MET A 160 -58.33 -9.49 -28.16
CA MET A 160 -57.43 -8.52 -27.57
C MET A 160 -56.03 -9.12 -27.58
N GLU A 161 -55.01 -8.30 -27.83
CA GLU A 161 -53.60 -8.71 -27.72
C GLU A 161 -53.21 -8.90 -26.24
N PHE A 162 -53.88 -9.86 -25.59
CA PHE A 162 -53.78 -10.09 -24.17
C PHE A 162 -52.42 -10.72 -23.85
N GLN A 163 -51.63 -10.00 -23.06
CA GLN A 163 -50.28 -10.41 -22.67
C GLN A 163 -49.35 -10.70 -23.86
N GLY A 164 -49.52 -9.99 -24.98
CA GLY A 164 -48.70 -10.20 -26.18
C GLY A 164 -49.00 -11.51 -26.93
N ILE A 165 -50.13 -12.16 -26.63
CA ILE A 165 -50.67 -13.23 -27.46
C ILE A 165 -51.43 -12.58 -28.62
N PRO A 166 -51.10 -12.89 -29.89
CA PRO A 166 -51.79 -12.31 -31.03
C PRO A 166 -53.29 -12.64 -31.02
N PRO A 167 -54.16 -11.67 -31.39
CA PRO A 167 -55.59 -11.92 -31.54
C PRO A 167 -55.90 -13.08 -32.48
N THR A 168 -56.86 -13.94 -32.11
CA THR A 168 -57.33 -15.01 -33.00
C THR A 168 -58.75 -15.46 -32.66
N ASP A 169 -59.53 -15.80 -33.69
CA ASP A 169 -60.85 -16.42 -33.56
C ASP A 169 -60.80 -17.92 -33.21
N ASN A 170 -59.62 -18.54 -33.30
CA ASN A 170 -59.46 -19.97 -33.11
C ASN A 170 -58.98 -20.27 -31.69
N TRP A 171 -59.90 -20.73 -30.85
CA TRP A 171 -59.63 -21.11 -29.46
C TRP A 171 -58.44 -22.08 -29.31
N LYS A 172 -58.30 -23.05 -30.21
CA LYS A 172 -57.20 -24.04 -30.15
C LYS A 172 -55.83 -23.38 -30.35
N ILE A 173 -55.75 -22.41 -31.27
CA ILE A 173 -54.53 -21.64 -31.52
C ILE A 173 -54.23 -20.74 -30.32
N TYR A 174 -55.25 -20.03 -29.81
CA TYR A 174 -55.11 -19.16 -28.64
C TYR A 174 -54.64 -19.93 -27.40
N LYS A 175 -55.27 -21.07 -27.09
CA LYS A 175 -54.90 -21.96 -25.99
C LYS A 175 -53.43 -22.41 -26.09
N ALA A 176 -52.99 -22.81 -27.28
CA ALA A 176 -51.60 -23.21 -27.49
C ALA A 176 -50.62 -22.04 -27.26
N ALA A 177 -50.95 -20.84 -27.75
CA ALA A 177 -50.15 -19.64 -27.54
C ALA A 177 -50.07 -19.25 -26.05
N TYR A 178 -51.19 -19.34 -25.32
CA TYR A 178 -51.24 -19.10 -23.88
C TYR A 178 -50.34 -20.06 -23.11
N ILE A 179 -50.40 -21.36 -23.42
CA ILE A 179 -49.59 -22.37 -22.73
C ILE A 179 -48.10 -22.14 -23.02
N ASN A 180 -47.73 -21.84 -24.28
CA ASN A 180 -46.36 -21.49 -24.61
C ASN A 180 -45.89 -20.24 -23.87
N LYS A 181 -46.77 -19.25 -23.68
CA LYS A 181 -46.47 -18.07 -22.88
C LYS A 181 -46.21 -18.43 -21.41
N VAL A 182 -47.06 -19.24 -20.80
CA VAL A 182 -46.86 -19.71 -19.40
C VAL A 182 -45.51 -20.40 -19.25
N VAL A 183 -45.13 -21.26 -20.19
CA VAL A 183 -43.81 -21.93 -20.19
C VAL A 183 -42.67 -20.94 -20.31
N ASN A 184 -42.75 -20.01 -21.26
CA ASN A 184 -41.72 -19.00 -21.46
C ASN A 184 -41.54 -18.08 -20.24
N ASP A 185 -42.64 -17.64 -19.64
CA ASP A 185 -42.59 -16.81 -18.43
C ASP A 185 -41.98 -17.59 -17.26
N HIS A 186 -42.34 -18.86 -17.13
CA HIS A 186 -41.79 -19.75 -16.12
C HIS A 186 -40.25 -19.93 -16.28
N THR A 187 -39.77 -20.23 -17.50
CA THR A 187 -38.33 -20.34 -17.79
C THR A 187 -37.61 -19.03 -17.46
N LYS A 188 -38.14 -17.87 -17.85
CA LYS A 188 -37.54 -16.57 -17.52
C LYS A 188 -37.45 -16.33 -16.02
N ILE A 189 -38.47 -16.71 -15.26
CA ILE A 189 -38.47 -16.59 -13.79
C ILE A 189 -37.36 -17.48 -13.19
N GLN A 190 -37.20 -18.72 -13.67
CA GLN A 190 -36.11 -19.59 -13.23
C GLN A 190 -34.73 -19.00 -13.55
N GLU A 191 -34.52 -18.50 -14.76
CA GLU A 191 -33.27 -17.85 -15.16
C GLU A 191 -32.94 -16.64 -14.27
N VAL A 192 -33.95 -15.81 -13.95
CA VAL A 192 -33.78 -14.67 -13.03
C VAL A 192 -33.48 -15.17 -11.62
N ALA A 193 -34.15 -16.20 -11.13
CA ALA A 193 -33.88 -16.78 -9.81
C ALA A 193 -32.44 -17.32 -9.71
N GLU A 194 -31.95 -18.01 -10.73
CA GLU A 194 -30.55 -18.46 -10.81
C GLU A 194 -29.56 -17.29 -10.85
N GLN A 195 -29.88 -16.22 -11.59
CA GLN A 195 -29.08 -15.00 -11.58
C GLN A 195 -29.04 -14.34 -10.20
N VAL A 196 -30.17 -14.28 -9.50
CA VAL A 196 -30.27 -13.76 -8.13
C VAL A 196 -29.42 -14.61 -7.18
N GLU A 197 -29.48 -15.93 -7.25
CA GLU A 197 -28.65 -16.82 -6.44
C GLU A 197 -27.15 -16.68 -6.74
N ARG A 198 -26.77 -16.53 -8.01
CA ARG A 198 -25.39 -16.19 -8.40
C ARG A 198 -24.96 -14.83 -7.83
N GLY A 199 -25.85 -13.84 -7.87
CA GLY A 199 -25.66 -12.51 -7.29
C GLY A 199 -25.44 -12.58 -5.78
N LYS A 200 -26.27 -13.31 -5.04
CA LYS A 200 -26.11 -13.53 -3.59
C LYS A 200 -24.74 -14.14 -3.27
N LYS A 201 -24.33 -15.19 -4.00
CA LYS A 201 -23.00 -15.80 -3.84
C LYS A 201 -21.87 -14.82 -4.13
N ALA A 202 -22.03 -13.94 -5.12
CA ALA A 202 -21.04 -12.90 -5.43
C ALA A 202 -20.93 -11.85 -4.31
N VAL A 203 -22.07 -11.42 -3.75
CA VAL A 203 -22.13 -10.49 -2.61
C VAL A 203 -21.43 -11.08 -1.38
N GLU A 204 -21.68 -12.34 -1.04
CA GLU A 204 -21.02 -13.00 0.11
C GLU A 204 -19.50 -13.08 -0.09
N ARG A 205 -19.03 -13.41 -1.30
CA ARG A 205 -17.58 -13.37 -1.61
C ARG A 205 -16.99 -11.97 -1.49
N ALA A 206 -17.71 -10.94 -1.94
CA ALA A 206 -17.27 -9.55 -1.82
C ALA A 206 -17.17 -9.12 -0.35
N LYS A 207 -18.17 -9.50 0.47
CA LYS A 207 -18.17 -9.29 1.93
C LYS A 207 -16.94 -9.92 2.60
N ALA A 208 -16.63 -11.17 2.26
CA ALA A 208 -15.44 -11.85 2.79
C ALA A 208 -14.13 -11.14 2.41
N ARG A 209 -14.01 -10.65 1.17
CA ARG A 209 -12.83 -9.87 0.72
C ARG A 209 -12.69 -8.54 1.44
N ILE A 210 -13.80 -7.86 1.71
CA ILE A 210 -13.79 -6.61 2.48
C ILE A 210 -13.29 -6.86 3.90
N GLU A 211 -13.76 -7.91 4.57
CA GLU A 211 -13.30 -8.22 5.93
C GLU A 211 -11.80 -8.60 5.95
N GLN A 212 -11.33 -9.37 4.97
CA GLN A 212 -9.90 -9.68 4.84
C GLN A 212 -9.05 -8.42 4.61
N SER A 213 -9.52 -7.50 3.77
CA SER A 213 -8.83 -6.22 3.49
C SER A 213 -8.75 -5.32 4.73
N LYS A 214 -9.83 -5.31 5.53
CA LYS A 214 -9.90 -4.58 6.80
C LYS A 214 -8.87 -5.09 7.81
N GLU A 215 -8.77 -6.40 8.00
CA GLU A 215 -7.75 -6.99 8.89
C GLU A 215 -6.33 -6.72 8.40
N HIS A 216 -6.07 -6.81 7.09
CA HIS A 216 -4.77 -6.46 6.53
C HIS A 216 -4.40 -4.99 6.78
N THR A 217 -5.37 -4.08 6.61
CA THR A 217 -5.18 -2.65 6.85
C THR A 217 -4.89 -2.35 8.32
N LYS A 218 -5.61 -3.01 9.23
CA LYS A 218 -5.38 -2.89 10.68
C LYS A 218 -3.95 -3.30 11.05
N LEU A 219 -3.49 -4.44 10.56
CA LEU A 219 -2.14 -4.94 10.81
C LEU A 219 -1.05 -4.05 10.19
N ALA A 220 -1.31 -3.46 9.01
CA ALA A 220 -0.41 -2.47 8.41
C ALA A 220 -0.29 -1.19 9.25
N ILE A 221 -1.40 -0.71 9.81
CA ILE A 221 -1.41 0.44 10.72
C ILE A 221 -0.60 0.15 11.98
N GLU A 222 -0.78 -1.03 12.57
CA GLU A 222 -0.04 -1.45 13.78
C GLU A 222 1.48 -1.49 13.53
N ARG A 223 1.93 -2.12 12.44
CA ARG A 223 3.34 -2.12 12.04
C ARG A 223 3.89 -0.73 11.79
N SER A 224 3.09 0.16 11.20
CA SER A 224 3.48 1.56 10.96
C SER A 224 3.66 2.30 12.29
N LYS A 225 2.77 2.07 13.26
CA LYS A 225 2.89 2.64 14.62
C LYS A 225 4.19 2.20 15.30
N GLU A 226 4.50 0.90 15.28
CA GLU A 226 5.75 0.37 15.84
C GLU A 226 7.00 0.95 15.15
N ALA A 227 6.94 1.18 13.83
CA ALA A 227 8.04 1.78 13.08
C ALA A 227 8.27 3.24 13.49
N VAL A 228 7.19 4.00 13.70
CA VAL A 228 7.24 5.39 14.21
C VAL A 228 7.81 5.42 15.63
N GLU A 229 7.38 4.52 16.52
CA GLU A 229 7.92 4.42 17.88
C GLU A 229 9.44 4.13 17.87
N ARG A 230 9.90 3.21 17.02
CA ARG A 230 11.33 2.94 16.84
C ARG A 230 12.11 4.14 16.31
N ALA A 231 11.56 4.86 15.34
CA ALA A 231 12.19 6.06 14.79
C ALA A 231 12.30 7.18 15.84
N ASN A 232 11.27 7.38 16.67
CA ASN A 232 11.31 8.32 17.77
C ASN A 232 12.38 7.96 18.80
N ALA A 233 12.49 6.68 19.19
CA ALA A 233 13.53 6.22 20.11
C ALA A 233 14.97 6.35 19.53
N GLN A 234 15.12 6.34 18.20
CA GLN A 234 16.40 6.64 17.56
C GLN A 234 16.71 8.14 17.58
N LEU A 235 15.71 8.99 17.34
CA LEU A 235 15.87 10.45 17.42
C LEU A 235 16.22 10.92 18.82
N GLU A 236 15.59 10.33 19.85
CA GLU A 236 15.89 10.62 21.25
C GLU A 236 17.36 10.30 21.59
N ARG A 237 17.82 9.08 21.27
CA ARG A 237 19.23 8.69 21.42
C ARG A 237 20.19 9.58 20.63
N GLY A 238 19.84 9.96 19.41
CA GLY A 238 20.65 10.88 18.60
C GLY A 238 20.76 12.27 19.24
N THR A 239 19.68 12.73 19.88
CA THR A 239 19.65 14.02 20.61
C THR A 239 20.54 13.96 21.86
N GLU A 240 20.48 12.87 22.63
CA GLU A 240 21.38 12.66 23.78
C GLU A 240 22.85 12.63 23.36
N GLN A 241 23.18 11.94 22.27
CA GLN A 241 24.54 11.90 21.73
C GLN A 241 25.03 13.28 21.29
N LEU A 242 24.16 14.09 20.68
CA LEU A 242 24.47 15.46 20.26
C LEU A 242 24.76 16.35 21.47
N GLU A 243 23.93 16.28 22.52
CA GLU A 243 24.17 17.04 23.76
C GLU A 243 25.47 16.61 24.44
N HIS A 244 25.77 15.31 24.51
CA HIS A 244 27.04 14.83 25.03
C HIS A 244 28.24 15.33 24.21
N ALA A 245 28.17 15.29 22.88
CA ALA A 245 29.21 15.81 22.00
C ALA A 245 29.43 17.32 22.19
N LYS A 246 28.34 18.09 22.36
CA LYS A 246 28.39 19.52 22.64
C LYS A 246 29.12 19.82 23.94
N VAL A 247 28.83 19.07 25.01
CA VAL A 247 29.55 19.17 26.30
C VAL A 247 31.04 18.86 26.14
N GLN A 248 31.40 17.81 25.38
CA GLN A 248 32.81 17.48 25.12
C GLN A 248 33.56 18.58 24.36
N ILE A 249 32.90 19.18 23.36
CA ILE A 249 33.47 20.30 22.60
C ILE A 249 33.68 21.50 23.51
N GLU A 250 32.71 21.85 24.35
CA GLU A 250 32.82 22.95 25.30
C GLU A 250 33.98 22.73 26.29
N GLN A 251 34.11 21.52 26.83
CA GLN A 251 35.20 21.15 27.72
C GLN A 251 36.57 21.20 27.01
N SER A 252 36.64 20.73 25.77
CA SER A 252 37.86 20.79 24.95
C SER A 252 38.27 22.24 24.67
N GLN A 253 37.32 23.12 24.36
CA GLN A 253 37.58 24.55 24.20
C GLN A 253 38.07 25.19 25.50
N LYS A 254 37.46 24.86 26.65
CA LYS A 254 37.87 25.36 27.97
C LYS A 254 39.30 24.95 28.30
N ASN A 255 39.70 23.73 27.95
CA ASN A 255 41.05 23.21 28.18
C ASN A 255 42.09 23.75 27.18
N ALA A 256 41.72 23.95 25.92
CA ALA A 256 42.64 24.44 24.88
C ALA A 256 43.04 25.91 25.09
N LYS A 257 42.10 26.77 25.52
CA LYS A 257 42.34 28.21 25.76
C LYS A 257 43.58 28.52 26.64
N PRO A 258 43.72 27.95 27.86
CA PRO A 258 44.88 28.24 28.70
C PRO A 258 46.19 27.68 28.14
N ILE A 259 46.16 26.54 27.43
CA ILE A 259 47.35 25.97 26.77
C ILE A 259 47.85 26.92 25.68
N ILE A 260 46.95 27.40 24.81
CA ILE A 260 47.28 28.37 23.77
C ILE A 260 47.86 29.66 24.39
N LYS A 261 47.27 30.15 25.49
CA LYS A 261 47.78 31.33 26.21
C LYS A 261 49.20 31.11 26.74
N ARG A 262 49.45 29.99 27.42
CA ARG A 262 50.78 29.63 27.95
C ARG A 262 51.83 29.48 26.83
N ASN A 263 51.46 28.87 25.71
CA ASN A 263 52.35 28.72 24.57
C ASN A 263 52.70 30.09 23.97
N LYS A 264 51.73 30.99 23.84
CA LYS A 264 51.98 32.38 23.41
C LYS A 264 52.96 33.10 24.34
N GLU A 265 52.76 33.00 25.65
CA GLU A 265 53.68 33.57 26.65
C GLU A 265 55.08 32.94 26.61
N ALA A 266 55.17 31.62 26.37
CA ALA A 266 56.44 30.92 26.22
C ALA A 266 57.20 31.40 24.96
N VAL A 267 56.52 31.58 23.84
CA VAL A 267 57.10 32.12 22.60
C VAL A 267 57.64 33.53 22.81
N GLU A 268 56.88 34.41 23.47
CA GLU A 268 57.35 35.78 23.77
C GLU A 268 58.58 35.77 24.69
N ARG A 269 58.62 34.90 25.70
CA ARG A 269 59.81 34.73 26.56
C ARG A 269 61.03 34.24 25.77
N ALA A 270 60.84 33.25 24.90
CA ALA A 270 61.92 32.74 24.04
C ALA A 270 62.45 33.85 23.11
N LYS A 271 61.56 34.65 22.53
CA LYS A 271 61.92 35.81 21.71
C LYS A 271 62.75 36.83 22.50
N ALA A 272 62.37 37.13 23.73
CA ALA A 272 63.13 38.04 24.61
C ALA A 272 64.52 37.49 24.95
N GLN A 273 64.63 36.19 25.23
CA GLN A 273 65.92 35.53 25.46
C GLN A 273 66.84 35.61 24.24
N ILE A 274 66.30 35.35 23.03
CA ILE A 274 67.07 35.47 21.78
C ILE A 274 67.61 36.90 21.61
N GLN A 275 66.80 37.92 21.88
CA GLN A 275 67.24 39.33 21.83
C GLN A 275 68.35 39.61 22.84
N HIS A 276 68.24 39.08 24.06
CA HIS A 276 69.28 39.22 25.08
C HIS A 276 70.60 38.57 24.66
N SER A 277 70.55 37.32 24.18
CA SER A 277 71.73 36.61 23.67
C SER A 277 72.36 37.33 22.48
N LYS A 278 71.56 37.89 21.57
CA LYS A 278 72.07 38.72 20.47
C LYS A 278 72.85 39.93 20.99
N ALA A 279 72.32 40.65 21.97
CA ALA A 279 73.00 41.79 22.58
C ALA A 279 74.30 41.40 23.31
N GLN A 280 74.32 40.22 23.95
CA GLN A 280 75.55 39.69 24.56
C GLN A 280 76.62 39.37 23.51
N ILE A 281 76.23 38.75 22.39
CA ILE A 281 77.14 38.46 21.27
C ILE A 281 77.70 39.76 20.69
N GLU A 282 76.87 40.77 20.46
CA GLU A 282 77.33 42.09 19.99
C GLU A 282 78.37 42.70 20.93
N ARG A 283 78.13 42.68 22.24
CA ARG A 283 79.11 43.17 23.24
C ARG A 283 80.41 42.37 23.20
N ALA A 284 80.33 41.04 23.10
CA ALA A 284 81.49 40.17 23.03
C ALA A 284 82.32 40.44 21.76
N MET A 285 81.66 40.66 20.61
CA MET A 285 82.33 41.07 19.37
C MET A 285 83.05 42.41 19.54
N THR A 286 82.40 43.42 20.14
CA THR A 286 83.05 44.71 20.42
C THR A 286 84.26 44.56 21.36
N GLN A 287 84.17 43.69 22.37
CA GLN A 287 85.31 43.40 23.24
C GLN A 287 86.45 42.73 22.47
N LEU A 288 86.12 41.77 21.61
CA LEU A 288 87.09 41.10 20.74
C LEU A 288 87.79 42.11 19.82
N GLU A 289 87.04 42.97 19.13
CA GLU A 289 87.58 44.06 18.30
C GLU A 289 88.55 44.95 19.07
N ARG A 290 88.19 45.34 20.31
CA ARG A 290 89.08 46.12 21.17
C ARG A 290 90.35 45.34 21.54
N SER A 291 90.24 44.05 21.83
CA SER A 291 91.39 43.21 22.17
C SER A 291 92.33 43.05 20.97
N VAL A 292 91.80 42.86 19.76
CA VAL A 292 92.54 42.84 18.51
C VAL A 292 93.24 44.18 18.29
N ALA A 293 92.54 45.30 18.46
CA ALA A 293 93.14 46.63 18.35
C ALA A 293 94.26 46.88 19.37
N ARG A 294 94.12 46.38 20.61
CA ARG A 294 95.19 46.42 21.62
C ARG A 294 96.37 45.57 21.22
N LEU A 295 96.12 44.37 20.70
CA LEU A 295 97.17 43.45 20.26
C LEU A 295 97.95 44.04 19.06
N GLU A 296 97.26 44.69 18.13
CA GLU A 296 97.91 45.44 17.04
C GLU A 296 98.75 46.61 17.56
N ARG A 297 98.26 47.40 18.53
CA ARG A 297 99.09 48.43 19.17
C ARG A 297 100.30 47.86 19.89
N ALA A 298 100.11 46.80 20.67
CA ALA A 298 101.20 46.13 21.38
C ALA A 298 102.23 45.54 20.39
N LYS A 299 101.78 45.01 19.24
CA LYS A 299 102.65 44.56 18.16
C LYS A 299 103.41 45.72 17.51
N GLN A 300 102.77 46.87 17.28
CA GLN A 300 103.44 48.09 16.81
C GLN A 300 104.46 48.61 17.83
N GLU A 301 104.13 48.59 19.11
CA GLU A 301 105.00 49.05 20.19
C GLU A 301 106.16 48.09 20.41
N LEU A 302 105.93 46.77 20.36
CA LEU A 302 106.97 45.76 20.34
C LEU A 302 107.83 45.89 19.09
N GLY A 303 107.26 46.18 17.91
CA GLY A 303 108.01 46.46 16.70
C GLY A 303 108.87 47.71 16.82
N SER A 304 108.39 48.73 17.52
CA SER A 304 109.13 49.96 17.82
C SER A 304 110.23 49.73 18.85
N GLN A 305 109.94 48.98 19.91
CA GLN A 305 110.90 48.59 20.95
C GLN A 305 111.94 47.59 20.42
N GLN A 306 111.55 46.65 19.55
CA GLN A 306 112.45 45.76 18.83
C GLN A 306 113.25 46.55 17.81
N LEU A 307 112.72 47.54 17.11
CA LEU A 307 113.52 48.43 16.26
C LEU A 307 114.52 49.24 17.10
N VAL A 308 114.15 49.69 18.29
CA VAL A 308 115.07 50.36 19.24
C VAL A 308 116.12 49.39 19.81
N HIS A 309 115.72 48.17 20.16
CA HIS A 309 116.62 47.15 20.70
C HIS A 309 117.52 46.55 19.63
N ILE A 310 117.03 46.33 18.41
CA ILE A 310 117.78 45.94 17.22
C ILE A 310 118.67 47.09 16.77
N LYS A 311 118.24 48.35 16.83
CA LYS A 311 119.14 49.50 16.62
C LYS A 311 120.29 49.52 17.64
N ASN A 312 120.00 49.25 18.91
CA ASN A 312 121.02 49.15 19.97
C ASN A 312 121.86 47.86 19.90
N GLN A 313 121.34 46.76 19.35
CA GLN A 313 122.07 45.50 19.14
C GLN A 313 122.86 45.49 17.82
N ILE A 314 122.44 46.24 16.79
CA ILE A 314 123.21 46.47 15.56
C ILE A 314 124.43 47.35 15.85
N GLU A 315 124.38 48.25 16.83
CA GLU A 315 125.58 48.91 17.37
C GLU A 315 126.46 47.97 18.21
N GLY A 316 125.94 46.84 18.70
CA GLY A 316 126.62 45.97 19.66
C GLY A 316 127.18 44.65 19.11
N ILE A 317 126.89 44.23 17.88
CA ILE A 317 127.23 42.88 17.41
C ILE A 317 127.75 42.92 15.96
N GLN A 318 128.91 43.55 15.80
CA GLN A 318 129.88 43.16 14.77
C GLN A 318 130.61 41.90 15.26
N GLY A 319 130.29 40.75 14.67
CA GLY A 319 130.91 39.45 14.94
C GLY A 319 129.97 38.56 15.77
N THR A 320 129.41 37.45 15.29
CA THR A 320 130.13 36.27 14.81
C THR A 320 129.11 35.30 14.22
N LEU A 321 129.39 34.76 13.02
CA LEU A 321 128.69 33.66 12.36
C LEU A 321 129.08 32.32 12.99
N VAL A 322 128.16 31.33 13.09
CA VAL A 322 128.37 29.87 12.78
C VAL A 322 126.99 29.13 12.81
N PRO A 323 126.69 28.21 11.85
CA PRO A 323 125.44 27.41 11.72
C PRO A 323 125.61 25.96 12.28
N PRO A 324 124.84 24.87 11.96
CA PRO A 324 123.44 24.61 11.54
C PRO A 324 122.73 23.46 12.36
N LYS A 325 121.45 23.11 12.09
CA LYS A 325 120.95 21.73 11.76
C LYS A 325 119.40 21.58 11.73
N LYS A 326 118.86 21.18 10.57
CA LYS A 326 117.58 20.46 10.30
C LYS A 326 117.76 18.95 10.63
N PRO A 327 116.73 18.02 10.65
CA PRO A 327 115.36 18.05 10.08
C PRO A 327 114.17 17.41 10.92
N MET A 328 112.93 17.80 10.57
CA MET A 328 111.62 17.06 10.36
C MET A 328 111.38 15.58 10.81
N PRO A 329 110.13 15.01 10.76
CA PRO A 329 108.72 15.51 10.76
C PRO A 329 107.76 14.62 11.63
N PRO A 330 106.48 14.32 11.28
CA PRO A 330 105.23 14.90 11.81
C PRO A 330 104.31 13.90 12.56
N GLN A 331 103.27 14.36 13.25
CA GLN A 331 102.12 13.51 13.63
C GLN A 331 100.83 14.31 13.89
N GLU A 332 99.86 14.20 12.97
CA GLU A 332 98.41 14.15 13.24
C GLU A 332 98.06 12.78 13.89
N PRO A 333 96.90 12.50 14.53
CA PRO A 333 95.51 12.99 14.26
C PRO A 333 94.69 13.28 15.58
N ILE A 334 93.39 13.67 15.63
CA ILE A 334 92.14 12.85 15.52
C ILE A 334 90.92 13.76 15.86
N PRO A 335 89.73 13.55 15.25
CA PRO A 335 88.50 14.33 15.45
C PRO A 335 87.57 13.78 16.58
N PRO A 336 86.65 14.58 17.16
CA PRO A 336 85.60 14.03 18.02
C PRO A 336 84.41 13.48 17.20
N GLN A 337 83.96 12.31 17.64
CA GLN A 337 82.98 11.43 17.04
C GLN A 337 81.57 12.05 16.93
N GLY A 338 80.93 11.81 15.78
CA GLY A 338 79.48 11.89 15.66
C GLY A 338 78.83 10.58 16.12
N THR A 339 77.79 10.70 16.95
CA THR A 339 76.83 9.61 17.19
C THR A 339 75.57 9.93 16.40
N LEU A 340 75.55 9.54 15.13
CA LEU A 340 74.33 9.43 14.33
C LEU A 340 73.63 8.13 14.74
N VAL A 341 72.53 8.26 15.49
CA VAL A 341 71.53 7.19 15.62
C VAL A 341 70.73 7.15 14.32
N PRO A 342 70.54 5.98 13.68
CA PRO A 342 69.72 5.87 12.48
C PRO A 342 68.23 6.06 12.82
N PRO A 343 67.42 6.72 11.96
CA PRO A 343 65.99 6.66 12.09
C PRO A 343 65.53 5.22 11.82
N LYS A 344 64.85 4.65 12.81
CA LYS A 344 64.12 3.38 12.68
C LYS A 344 63.11 3.53 11.54
N LYS A 345 63.31 2.74 10.49
CA LYS A 345 62.40 2.57 9.34
C LYS A 345 60.95 2.43 9.83
N PRO A 346 59.97 3.17 9.29
CA PRO A 346 58.56 2.90 9.56
C PRO A 346 58.23 1.49 9.07
N ALA A 347 57.54 0.71 9.90
CA ALA A 347 56.90 -0.52 9.45
C ALA A 347 55.95 -0.20 8.28
N PRO A 348 55.87 -1.08 7.25
CA PRO A 348 54.90 -0.90 6.19
C PRO A 348 53.47 -0.96 6.77
N PRO A 349 52.50 -0.25 6.16
CA PRO A 349 51.11 -0.30 6.59
C PRO A 349 50.61 -1.74 6.54
N GLN A 350 50.06 -2.23 7.64
CA GLN A 350 49.25 -3.45 7.61
C GLN A 350 48.03 -3.18 6.73
N GLU A 351 47.87 -3.98 5.68
CA GLU A 351 46.65 -4.02 4.88
C GLU A 351 45.43 -4.27 5.78
N PRO A 352 44.31 -3.58 5.55
CA PRO A 352 43.07 -3.86 6.25
C PRO A 352 42.53 -5.22 5.82
N THR A 353 42.44 -6.13 6.79
CA THR A 353 41.68 -7.38 6.67
C THR A 353 40.25 -7.08 6.23
N PRO A 354 39.73 -7.68 5.15
CA PRO A 354 38.35 -7.48 4.73
C PRO A 354 37.39 -8.14 5.73
N PRO A 355 36.19 -7.56 5.93
CA PRO A 355 35.23 -8.05 6.90
C PRO A 355 34.74 -9.44 6.51
N GLN A 356 34.86 -10.40 7.43
CA GLN A 356 34.13 -11.66 7.35
C GLN A 356 32.64 -11.34 7.32
N GLY A 357 32.01 -11.67 6.20
CA GLY A 357 30.56 -11.66 6.06
C GLY A 357 29.95 -12.66 7.04
N SER A 358 29.06 -12.17 7.88
CA SER A 358 28.10 -13.01 8.60
C SER A 358 26.94 -13.30 7.65
N ASN A 359 26.75 -14.59 7.36
CA ASN A 359 25.51 -15.15 6.83
C ASN A 359 24.40 -15.11 7.87
#